data_AF-A0A3D9DCX0-F1
#
_entry.id   AF-A0A3D9DCX0-F1
#
_cell.length_a   1.000
_cell.length_b   1.000
_cell.length_c   1.000
_cell.angle_alpha   90.00
_cell.angle_beta   90.00
_cell.angle_gamma   90.00
#
_symmetry.space_group_name_H-M   'P 1'
#
loop_
_entity.id
_entity.type
_entity.pdbx_description
1 polymer ?
#
loop_
_entity_poly.entity_id
_entity_poly.type
_entity_poly.pdbx_seq_one_letter_code
_entity_poly.pdbx_strand_id
1 'polypeptide(L)'
;MKLEHIGIAVKSLGVSDDLFAKLLGKESYKKESVKREGVVTSFYGTGESKIELLEASNPESPISKFIDKKGEGIHHLAFGVENILEEIERLKKEGFQFISEEPKEGADNKLVVFLHPKSTNGVLVELCQEKQ
;
A
#
# COMPACT_ATOMS: atom_id res chain seq x y z
N MET A 1 16.01 5.61 1.27
CA MET A 1 14.86 4.76 0.88
C MET A 1 14.82 3.54 1.78
N LYS A 2 13.67 3.24 2.39
CA LYS A 2 13.46 2.06 3.25
C LYS A 2 12.16 1.35 2.86
N LEU A 3 12.06 0.04 3.09
CA LEU A 3 10.77 -0.65 3.00
C LEU A 3 9.87 -0.11 4.11
N GLU A 4 8.75 0.53 3.74
CA GLU A 4 7.84 1.13 4.70
C GLU A 4 6.74 0.14 5.07
N HIS A 5 6.05 -0.42 4.09
CA HIS A 5 5.05 -1.45 4.33
C HIS A 5 4.89 -2.44 3.17
N ILE A 6 4.27 -3.57 3.49
CA ILE A 6 3.75 -4.53 2.53
C ILE A 6 2.23 -4.49 2.62
N GLY A 7 1.59 -4.09 1.52
CA GLY A 7 0.14 -4.07 1.41
C GLY A 7 -0.40 -5.44 1.03
N ILE A 8 -1.35 -5.98 1.80
CA ILE A 8 -1.96 -7.29 1.59
C ILE A 8 -3.46 -7.10 1.41
N ALA A 9 -3.97 -7.44 0.22
CA ALA A 9 -5.38 -7.40 -0.09
C ALA A 9 -6.10 -8.59 0.55
N VAL A 10 -7.14 -8.30 1.34
CA VAL A 10 -7.95 -9.29 2.05
C VAL A 10 -9.44 -9.03 1.83
N LYS A 11 -10.25 -10.09 1.85
CA LYS A 11 -11.72 -10.00 1.72
C LYS A 11 -12.38 -9.51 2.99
N SER A 12 -11.76 -9.77 4.15
CA SER A 12 -12.30 -9.36 5.45
C SER A 12 -11.15 -9.11 6.43
N LEU A 13 -11.06 -7.88 6.93
CA LEU A 13 -10.25 -7.49 8.08
C LEU A 13 -10.70 -8.22 9.33
N GLY A 14 -12.01 -8.46 9.53
CA GLY A 14 -12.49 -9.20 10.69
C GLY A 14 -11.86 -10.60 10.82
N VAL A 15 -11.75 -11.32 9.70
CA VAL A 15 -11.09 -12.64 9.68
C VAL A 15 -9.57 -12.51 9.64
N SER A 16 -9.05 -11.57 8.87
CA SER A 16 -7.62 -11.46 8.62
C SER A 16 -6.87 -10.85 9.81
N ASP A 17 -7.48 -9.94 10.55
CA ASP A 17 -6.87 -9.37 11.75
C ASP A 17 -6.62 -10.46 12.79
N ASP A 18 -7.59 -11.37 13.02
CA ASP A 18 -7.42 -12.51 13.92
C ASP A 18 -6.26 -13.42 13.48
N LEU A 19 -6.13 -13.66 12.17
CA LEU A 19 -5.06 -14.46 11.61
C LEU A 19 -3.69 -13.79 11.80
N PHE A 20 -3.57 -12.52 11.42
CA PHE A 20 -2.32 -11.77 11.49
C PHE A 20 -1.92 -11.45 12.94
N ALA A 21 -2.88 -11.23 13.85
CA ALA A 21 -2.60 -11.05 15.26
C ALA A 21 -1.96 -12.29 15.87
N LYS A 22 -2.48 -13.49 15.54
CA LYS A 22 -1.87 -14.77 15.94
C LYS A 22 -0.50 -14.99 15.31
N LEU A 23 -0.36 -14.68 14.01
CA LEU A 23 0.89 -14.83 13.28
C LEU A 23 2.01 -13.94 13.83
N LEU A 24 1.68 -12.68 14.14
CA LEU A 24 2.64 -11.65 14.56
C LEU A 24 2.76 -11.53 16.08
N GLY A 25 1.92 -12.23 16.83
CA GLY A 25 1.90 -12.21 18.30
C GLY A 25 1.43 -10.88 18.91
N LYS A 26 0.70 -10.06 18.16
CA LYS A 26 0.18 -8.76 18.61
C LYS A 26 -0.96 -8.25 17.74
N GLU A 27 -1.80 -7.41 18.31
CA GLU A 27 -2.90 -6.75 17.62
C GLU A 27 -2.45 -5.65 16.65
N SER A 28 -3.32 -5.30 15.71
CA SER A 28 -3.17 -4.11 14.88
C SER A 28 -3.13 -2.87 15.77
N TYR A 29 -2.23 -1.93 15.51
CA TYR A 29 -2.12 -0.71 16.31
C TYR A 29 -2.98 0.44 15.78
N LYS A 30 -3.43 0.36 14.53
CA LYS A 30 -4.23 1.40 13.87
C LYS A 30 -5.12 0.79 12.80
N LYS A 31 -6.33 1.32 12.68
CA LYS A 31 -7.24 1.11 11.54
C LYS A 31 -7.66 2.44 10.97
N GLU A 32 -7.76 2.54 9.66
CA GLU A 32 -8.06 3.80 8.97
C GLU A 32 -8.96 3.54 7.76
N SER A 33 -9.93 4.43 7.52
CA SER A 33 -10.75 4.38 6.30
C SER A 33 -10.25 5.43 5.31
N VAL A 34 -9.74 4.96 4.18
CA VAL A 34 -9.31 5.80 3.06
C VAL A 34 -10.45 5.89 2.04
N LYS A 35 -11.45 6.70 2.36
CA LYS A 35 -12.72 6.78 1.59
C LYS A 35 -12.52 7.02 0.09
N ARG A 36 -11.54 7.84 -0.29
CA ARG A 36 -11.25 8.16 -1.71
C ARG A 36 -10.78 6.94 -2.51
N GLU A 37 -10.08 6.02 -1.87
CA GLU A 37 -9.62 4.77 -2.50
C GLU A 37 -10.63 3.63 -2.31
N GLY A 38 -11.67 3.86 -1.49
CA GLY A 38 -12.66 2.84 -1.16
C GLY A 38 -12.04 1.67 -0.39
N VAL A 39 -11.15 1.95 0.57
CA VAL A 39 -10.42 0.94 1.34
C VAL A 39 -10.50 1.24 2.83
N VAL A 40 -10.59 0.18 3.64
CA VAL A 40 -10.31 0.20 5.08
C VAL A 40 -9.01 -0.56 5.32
N THR A 41 -8.13 0.02 6.12
CA THR A 41 -6.79 -0.54 6.39
C THR A 41 -6.62 -0.93 7.84
N SER A 42 -5.76 -1.92 8.10
CA SER A 42 -5.35 -2.36 9.43
C SER A 42 -3.83 -2.54 9.47
N PHE A 43 -3.16 -1.89 10.41
CA PHE A 43 -1.70 -1.80 10.46
C PHE A 43 -1.10 -2.61 11.60
N TYR A 44 -0.08 -3.39 11.25
CA TYR A 44 0.76 -4.14 12.20
C TYR A 44 2.22 -3.70 12.04
N GLY A 45 2.84 -3.22 13.12
CA GLY A 45 4.28 -2.91 13.07
C GLY A 45 5.11 -4.20 13.01
N THR A 46 6.20 -4.23 12.27
CA THR A 46 7.09 -5.41 12.16
C THR A 46 8.54 -4.93 12.03
N GLY A 47 9.16 -4.58 13.16
CA GLY A 47 10.49 -3.95 13.16
C GLY A 47 10.41 -2.53 12.58
N GLU A 48 11.21 -2.24 11.56
CA GLU A 48 11.23 -0.95 10.86
C GLU A 48 10.14 -0.80 9.79
N SER A 49 9.49 -1.89 9.38
CA SER A 49 8.43 -1.90 8.36
C SER A 49 7.08 -2.29 8.98
N LYS A 50 6.02 -2.24 8.17
CA LYS A 50 4.65 -2.59 8.59
C LYS A 50 4.02 -3.62 7.65
N ILE A 51 3.06 -4.37 8.17
CA ILE A 51 2.05 -5.04 7.35
C ILE A 51 0.81 -4.16 7.35
N GLU A 52 0.29 -3.87 6.15
CA GLU A 52 -0.97 -3.17 5.96
C GLU A 52 -1.97 -4.12 5.31
N LEU A 53 -3.00 -4.51 6.04
CA LEU A 53 -4.12 -5.26 5.50
C LEU A 53 -5.11 -4.29 4.86
N LEU A 54 -5.61 -4.63 3.67
CA LEU A 54 -6.45 -3.78 2.83
C LEU A 54 -7.76 -4.52 2.53
N GLU A 55 -8.89 -4.03 3.06
CA GLU A 55 -10.23 -4.49 2.70
C GLU A 55 -10.94 -3.43 1.85
N ALA A 56 -11.54 -3.86 0.74
CA ALA A 56 -12.36 -2.99 -0.09
C ALA A 56 -13.64 -2.57 0.66
N SER A 57 -13.88 -1.27 0.77
CA SER A 57 -15.10 -0.72 1.37
C SER A 57 -16.26 -0.58 0.37
N ASN A 58 -16.00 -0.82 -0.91
CA ASN A 58 -17.00 -0.87 -1.98
C ASN A 58 -16.52 -1.76 -3.16
N PRO A 59 -17.43 -2.25 -4.02
CA PRO A 59 -17.09 -3.15 -5.13
C PRO A 59 -16.22 -2.52 -6.24
N GLU A 60 -16.19 -1.19 -6.34
CA GLU A 60 -15.43 -0.49 -7.39
C GLU A 60 -13.97 -0.22 -7.01
N SER A 61 -13.61 -0.48 -5.74
CA SER A 61 -12.28 -0.30 -5.19
C SER A 61 -11.22 -1.08 -5.99
N PRO A 62 -10.01 -0.53 -6.17
CA PRO A 62 -8.88 -1.27 -6.74
C PRO A 62 -8.62 -2.61 -6.03
N ILE A 63 -8.86 -2.67 -4.72
CA ILE A 63 -8.68 -3.89 -3.92
C ILE A 63 -9.70 -4.97 -4.28
N SER A 64 -10.98 -4.59 -4.49
CA SER A 64 -12.01 -5.53 -4.95
C SER A 64 -11.62 -6.14 -6.29
N LYS A 65 -11.22 -5.29 -7.24
CA LYS A 65 -10.79 -5.71 -8.59
C LYS A 65 -9.53 -6.57 -8.57
N PHE A 66 -8.61 -6.31 -7.65
CA PHE A 66 -7.43 -7.16 -7.44
C PHE A 66 -7.84 -8.55 -6.96
N ILE A 67 -8.66 -8.62 -5.91
CA ILE A 67 -9.10 -9.90 -5.31
C ILE A 67 -9.90 -10.73 -6.33
N ASP A 68 -10.78 -10.10 -7.11
CA ASP A 68 -11.56 -10.81 -8.14
C ASP A 68 -10.65 -11.43 -9.22
N LYS A 69 -9.55 -10.76 -9.55
CA LYS A 69 -8.63 -11.19 -10.60
C LYS A 69 -7.55 -12.16 -10.13
N LYS A 70 -7.06 -11.99 -8.89
CA LYS A 70 -5.85 -12.69 -8.39
C LYS A 70 -6.05 -13.45 -7.09
N GLY A 71 -7.17 -13.25 -6.41
CA GLY A 71 -7.37 -13.70 -5.03
C GLY A 71 -6.74 -12.76 -3.99
N GLU A 72 -6.88 -13.13 -2.73
CA GLU A 72 -6.23 -12.44 -1.61
C GLU A 72 -4.72 -12.67 -1.62
N GLY A 73 -3.94 -11.73 -1.08
CA GLY A 73 -2.49 -11.84 -1.01
C GLY A 73 -1.76 -10.50 -1.10
N ILE A 74 -0.44 -10.56 -1.28
CA ILE A 74 0.40 -9.36 -1.40
C ILE A 74 -0.05 -8.55 -2.62
N HIS A 75 -0.49 -7.33 -2.35
CA HIS A 75 -0.95 -6.38 -3.36
C HIS A 75 0.20 -5.52 -3.88
N HIS A 76 1.01 -4.96 -2.97
CA HIS A 76 2.07 -4.03 -3.32
C HIS A 76 3.19 -3.98 -2.27
N LEU A 77 4.33 -3.43 -2.66
CA LEU A 77 5.44 -3.06 -1.77
C LEU A 77 5.54 -1.54 -1.73
N ALA A 78 5.72 -0.95 -0.55
CA ALA A 78 5.88 0.49 -0.40
C ALA A 78 7.25 0.87 0.14
N PHE A 79 7.87 1.87 -0.47
CA PHE A 79 9.16 2.41 -0.06
C PHE A 79 9.03 3.85 0.42
N GLY A 80 9.53 4.11 1.62
CA GLY A 80 9.64 5.45 2.19
C GLY A 80 10.75 6.24 1.53
N VAL A 81 10.43 7.45 1.06
CA VAL A 81 11.34 8.40 0.43
C VAL A 81 11.31 9.76 1.15
N GLU A 82 12.41 10.50 1.08
CA GLU A 82 12.53 11.81 1.73
C GLU A 82 11.86 12.93 0.93
N ASN A 83 12.01 12.90 -0.40
CA ASN A 83 11.36 13.83 -1.33
C ASN A 83 10.74 13.07 -2.51
N ILE A 84 9.42 12.94 -2.50
CA ILE A 84 8.65 12.19 -3.50
C ILE A 84 8.69 12.84 -4.88
N LEU A 85 8.79 14.17 -4.96
CA LEU A 85 8.86 14.89 -6.24
C LEU A 85 10.22 14.67 -6.91
N GLU A 86 11.30 14.74 -6.13
CA GLU A 86 12.65 14.44 -6.65
C GLU A 86 12.76 12.98 -7.12
N GLU A 87 12.19 12.03 -6.36
CA GLU A 87 12.21 10.62 -6.73
C GLU A 87 11.35 10.30 -7.95
N ILE A 88 10.21 10.98 -8.13
CA ILE A 88 9.41 10.90 -9.36
C ILE A 88 10.25 11.30 -10.57
N GLU A 89 10.90 12.46 -10.50
CA GLU A 89 11.70 12.99 -11.61
C GLU A 89 12.92 12.10 -11.91
N ARG A 90 13.59 11.59 -10.88
CA ARG A 90 14.70 10.65 -11.03
C ARG A 90 14.24 9.37 -11.73
N LEU A 91 13.16 8.74 -11.26
CA LEU A 91 12.69 7.47 -11.80
C LEU A 91 12.08 7.59 -13.21
N LYS A 92 11.45 8.73 -13.54
CA LYS A 92 11.04 9.03 -14.92
C LYS A 92 12.25 9.05 -15.87
N LYS A 93 13.36 9.67 -15.46
CA LYS A 93 14.61 9.70 -16.26
C LYS A 93 15.23 8.31 -16.45
N GLU A 94 15.06 7.43 -15.46
CA GLU A 94 15.48 6.03 -15.53
C GLU A 94 14.49 5.13 -16.31
N GLY A 95 13.40 5.69 -16.86
CA GLY A 95 12.46 4.98 -17.73
C GLY A 95 11.35 4.22 -17.00
N PHE A 96 11.15 4.45 -15.70
CA PHE A 96 10.03 3.86 -14.97
C PHE A 96 8.69 4.48 -15.40
N GLN A 97 7.65 3.65 -15.41
CA GLN A 97 6.29 4.07 -15.71
C GLN A 97 5.53 4.28 -14.41
N PHE A 98 4.79 5.38 -14.30
CA PHE A 98 3.93 5.67 -13.15
C PHE A 98 2.48 5.36 -13.48
N ILE A 99 1.69 4.98 -12.47
CA ILE A 99 0.23 4.83 -12.61
C ILE A 99 -0.44 6.19 -12.63
N SER A 100 0.05 7.14 -11.83
CA SER A 100 -0.38 8.54 -11.85
C SER A 100 0.84 9.47 -11.91
N GLU A 101 0.72 10.57 -12.65
CA GLU A 101 1.83 11.51 -12.85
C GLU A 101 2.15 12.35 -11.62
N GLU A 102 1.16 12.55 -10.74
CA GLU A 102 1.26 13.34 -9.51
C GLU A 102 1.09 12.47 -8.26
N PRO A 103 1.82 12.76 -7.16
CA PRO A 103 1.53 12.18 -5.86
C PRO A 103 0.13 12.54 -5.39
N LYS A 104 -0.50 11.59 -4.70
CA LYS A 104 -1.79 11.80 -4.03
C LYS A 104 -1.61 11.62 -2.54
N GLU A 105 -2.60 12.04 -1.79
CA GLU A 105 -2.66 11.65 -0.39
C GLU A 105 -2.86 10.13 -0.29
N GLY A 106 -2.21 9.48 0.68
CA GLY A 106 -2.37 8.07 1.02
C GLY A 106 -2.95 7.86 2.43
N ALA A 107 -2.91 6.62 2.91
CA ALA A 107 -3.16 6.30 4.32
C ALA A 107 -2.04 6.85 5.21
N ASP A 108 -2.25 6.86 6.53
CA ASP A 108 -1.20 7.16 7.51
C ASP A 108 -0.55 8.56 7.37
N ASN A 109 -1.34 9.54 6.87
CA ASN A 109 -0.90 10.92 6.64
C ASN A 109 0.32 11.05 5.71
N LYS A 110 0.35 10.26 4.62
CA LYS A 110 1.46 10.29 3.64
C LYS A 110 1.03 10.87 2.29
N LEU A 111 2.03 11.30 1.52
CA LEU A 111 1.92 11.42 0.07
C LEU A 111 2.39 10.11 -0.56
N VAL A 112 1.69 9.64 -1.59
CA VAL A 112 1.93 8.35 -2.24
C VAL A 112 1.87 8.48 -3.75
N VAL A 113 2.67 7.69 -4.46
CA VAL A 113 2.58 7.52 -5.91
C VAL A 113 2.97 6.08 -6.26
N PHE A 114 2.36 5.51 -7.30
CA PHE A 114 2.59 4.12 -7.69
C PHE A 114 3.34 4.02 -9.02
N LEU A 115 4.29 3.09 -9.08
CA LEU A 115 4.92 2.62 -10.30
C LEU A 115 4.08 1.53 -10.95
N HIS A 116 4.00 1.56 -12.27
CA HIS A 116 3.27 0.58 -13.05
C HIS A 116 4.04 -0.75 -13.09
N PRO A 117 3.40 -1.90 -12.77
CA PRO A 117 4.03 -3.23 -12.73
C PRO A 117 4.84 -3.63 -13.98
N LYS A 118 4.49 -3.07 -15.14
CA LYS A 118 5.22 -3.26 -16.42
C LYS A 118 6.68 -2.81 -16.36
N SER A 119 7.00 -1.84 -15.51
CA SER A 119 8.36 -1.31 -15.34
C SER A 119 9.09 -1.87 -14.11
N THR A 120 8.45 -2.78 -13.37
CA THR A 120 8.92 -3.29 -12.07
C THR A 120 8.75 -4.81 -11.96
N ASN A 121 8.94 -5.53 -13.07
CA ASN A 121 8.88 -7.00 -13.14
C ASN A 121 7.58 -7.61 -12.57
N GLY A 122 6.45 -6.93 -12.77
CA GLY A 122 5.13 -7.38 -12.32
C GLY A 122 4.77 -7.00 -10.88
N VAL A 123 5.67 -6.35 -10.14
CA VAL A 123 5.43 -5.90 -8.77
C VAL A 123 4.81 -4.50 -8.77
N LEU A 124 3.67 -4.32 -8.10
CA LEU A 124 3.14 -2.98 -7.83
C LEU A 124 3.98 -2.33 -6.73
N VAL A 125 4.62 -1.21 -7.05
CA VAL A 125 5.51 -0.49 -6.13
C VAL A 125 4.90 0.87 -5.81
N GLU A 126 4.79 1.18 -4.52
CA GLU A 126 4.43 2.49 -3.99
C GLU A 126 5.68 3.22 -3.51
N LEU A 127 5.77 4.51 -3.79
CA LEU A 127 6.64 5.43 -3.07
C LEU A 127 5.79 6.25 -2.12
N CYS A 128 6.22 6.36 -0.87
CA CYS A 128 5.50 7.12 0.14
C CYS A 128 6.43 8.11 0.87
N GLN A 129 5.90 9.27 1.22
CA GLN A 129 6.60 10.31 1.98
C GLN A 129 5.70 10.78 3.13
N GLU A 130 6.27 10.91 4.33
CA GLU A 130 5.58 11.55 5.45
C GLU A 130 5.26 13.01 5.15
N LYS A 131 4.04 13.45 5.46
CA LYS A 131 3.68 14.86 5.43
C LYS A 131 4.18 15.52 6.71
N GLN A 132 4.95 16.61 6.57
CA GLN A 132 5.35 17.48 7.69
C GLN A 132 4.16 18.26 8.25
#